data_AF-A0A6C0F0B6-F1
#
_entry.id   AF-A0A6C0F0B6-F1
#
_cell.length_a   1.000
_cell.length_b   1.000
_cell.length_c   1.000
_cell.angle_alpha   90.00
_cell.angle_beta   90.00
_cell.angle_gamma   90.00
#
_symmetry.space_group_name_H-M   'P 1'
#
loop_
_entity.id
_entity.type
_entity.pdbx_description
1 polymer ?
#
loop_
_entity_poly.entity_id
_entity_poly.type
_entity_poly.pdbx_seq_one_letter_code
_entity_poly.pdbx_strand_id
1 'polypeptide(L)'
;MSSNGTNGTNVNNLNIFTFIKDIYQSLKHIDQCFNNFNTVIGTRLTKLEDNQQILIDKLSGIEILLSKMGETNKTNAMLDKNIEYELLEKMKIMNNLNINGGNDRVDLKPDELTFANILENGYNLLDINESLAKYELDNDSTVDMTSSSSSSGSSTGLFSSSSGSSYYSGSGSGSNNKSNLDKLLF
;
A
#
# COMPACT_ATOMS: atom_id res chain seq x y z
N MET A 1 43.25 84.17 -73.58
CA MET A 1 42.53 82.89 -73.71
C MET A 1 43.02 81.98 -72.60
N SER A 2 42.16 81.73 -71.61
CA SER A 2 42.50 81.00 -70.39
C SER A 2 42.64 79.51 -70.70
N SER A 3 43.80 78.92 -70.40
CA SER A 3 43.99 77.47 -70.47
C SER A 3 43.34 76.84 -69.24
N ASN A 4 42.21 76.15 -69.45
CA ASN A 4 41.58 75.31 -68.44
C ASN A 4 42.50 74.11 -68.18
N GLY A 5 43.30 74.19 -67.12
CA GLY A 5 44.06 73.06 -66.59
C GLY A 5 43.09 72.05 -65.99
N THR A 6 42.94 70.91 -66.65
CA THR A 6 42.31 69.72 -66.08
C THR A 6 43.19 69.22 -64.92
N ASN A 7 42.81 69.57 -63.70
CA ASN A 7 43.34 68.96 -62.48
C ASN A 7 42.90 67.49 -62.41
N GLY A 8 43.56 66.63 -63.18
CA GLY A 8 43.49 65.19 -62.98
C GLY A 8 44.25 64.84 -61.71
N THR A 9 43.53 64.48 -60.65
CA THR A 9 44.12 63.95 -59.42
C THR A 9 44.99 62.75 -59.80
N ASN A 10 46.31 62.89 -59.74
CA ASN A 10 47.24 61.79 -59.98
C ASN A 10 47.15 60.84 -58.78
N VAL A 11 46.21 59.89 -58.87
CA VAL A 11 46.07 58.85 -57.85
C VAL A 11 47.31 57.98 -57.95
N ASN A 12 48.19 58.07 -56.94
CA ASN A 12 49.41 57.28 -56.92
C ASN A 12 49.03 55.79 -56.89
N ASN A 13 49.24 55.08 -57.99
CA ASN A 13 48.90 53.67 -58.15
C ASN A 13 49.50 52.79 -57.03
N LEU A 14 50.63 53.19 -56.44
CA LEU A 14 51.24 52.51 -55.29
C LEU A 14 50.35 52.52 -54.04
N ASN A 15 49.64 53.63 -53.80
CA ASN A 15 48.70 53.75 -52.68
C ASN A 15 47.47 52.86 -52.88
N ILE A 16 46.99 52.75 -54.13
CA ILE A 16 45.88 51.86 -54.49
C ILE A 16 46.29 50.39 -54.28
N PHE A 17 47.47 49.98 -54.73
CA PHE A 17 47.95 48.60 -54.54
C PHE A 17 48.14 48.24 -53.07
N THR A 18 48.64 49.18 -52.25
CA THR A 18 48.78 48.99 -50.81
C THR A 18 47.41 48.81 -50.15
N PHE A 19 46.45 49.67 -50.50
CA PHE A 19 45.06 49.56 -50.01
C PHE A 19 44.40 48.23 -50.39
N ILE A 20 44.53 47.79 -51.65
CA ILE A 20 44.00 46.49 -52.11
C ILE A 20 44.65 45.34 -51.34
N LYS A 21 45.96 45.41 -51.10
CA LYS A 21 46.69 44.40 -50.32
C LYS A 21 46.17 44.33 -48.87
N ASP A 22 45.93 45.47 -48.24
CA ASP A 22 45.42 45.54 -46.87
C ASP A 22 43.99 44.99 -46.76
N ILE A 23 43.14 45.26 -47.75
CA ILE A 23 41.81 44.64 -47.85
C ILE A 23 41.95 43.12 -47.96
N TYR A 24 42.82 42.62 -48.85
CA TYR A 24 43.02 41.19 -49.03
C TYR A 24 43.49 40.51 -47.75
N GLN A 25 44.46 41.09 -47.03
CA GLN A 25 44.91 40.54 -45.74
C GLN A 25 43.79 40.55 -44.71
N SER A 26 43.00 41.63 -44.64
CA SER A 26 41.86 41.72 -43.73
C SER A 26 40.81 40.64 -44.01
N LEU A 27 40.46 40.43 -45.28
CA LEU A 27 39.54 39.36 -45.70
C LEU A 27 40.08 37.97 -45.37
N LYS A 28 41.39 37.74 -45.58
CA LYS A 28 42.04 36.49 -45.23
C LYS A 28 41.99 36.22 -43.72
N HIS A 29 42.19 37.25 -42.89
CA HIS A 29 42.06 37.12 -41.43
C HIS A 29 40.62 36.83 -41.00
N ILE A 30 39.64 37.46 -41.63
CA ILE A 30 38.22 37.17 -41.37
C ILE A 30 37.90 35.70 -41.67
N ASP A 31 38.35 35.19 -42.81
CA ASP A 31 38.15 33.79 -43.21
C ASP A 31 38.79 32.81 -42.21
N GLN A 32 40.02 33.10 -41.75
CA GLN A 32 40.67 32.31 -40.70
C GLN A 32 39.89 32.33 -39.38
N CYS A 33 39.43 33.50 -38.95
CA CYS A 33 38.62 33.64 -37.74
C CYS A 33 37.31 32.87 -37.84
N PHE A 34 36.65 32.91 -39.00
CA PHE A 34 35.40 32.17 -39.24
C PHE A 34 35.62 30.66 -39.18
N ASN A 35 36.69 30.16 -39.79
CA ASN A 35 37.04 28.74 -39.75
C ASN A 35 37.34 28.28 -38.32
N ASN A 36 38.13 29.05 -37.55
CA ASN A 36 38.39 28.75 -36.14
C ASN A 36 37.11 28.74 -35.31
N PHE A 37 36.22 29.71 -35.53
CA PHE A 37 34.94 29.79 -34.84
C PHE A 37 34.07 28.56 -35.12
N ASN A 38 34.00 28.12 -36.39
CA ASN A 38 33.28 26.91 -36.77
C ASN A 38 33.84 25.66 -36.09
N THR A 39 35.17 25.52 -36.02
CA THR A 39 35.82 24.40 -35.30
C THR A 39 35.45 24.41 -33.81
N VAL A 40 35.47 25.58 -33.16
CA VAL A 40 35.10 25.72 -31.75
C VAL A 40 33.63 25.37 -31.54
N ILE A 41 32.72 25.86 -32.39
CA ILE A 41 31.30 25.50 -32.33
C ILE A 41 31.11 23.99 -32.50
N GLY A 42 31.73 23.39 -33.50
CA GLY A 42 31.62 21.94 -33.73
C GLY A 42 32.04 21.15 -32.50
N THR A 43 33.18 21.51 -31.90
CA THR A 43 33.66 20.85 -30.66
C THR A 43 32.70 21.04 -29.49
N ARG A 44 32.11 22.23 -29.34
CA ARG A 44 31.13 22.50 -28.28
C ARG A 44 29.82 21.75 -28.51
N LEU A 45 29.41 21.61 -29.76
CA LEU A 45 28.20 20.88 -30.14
C LEU A 45 28.35 19.39 -29.83
N THR A 46 29.45 18.76 -30.23
CA THR A 46 29.72 17.35 -29.92
C THR A 46 29.74 17.09 -28.42
N LYS A 47 30.40 17.95 -27.62
CA LYS A 47 30.37 17.81 -26.16
C LYS A 47 28.97 17.96 -25.56
N LEU A 48 28.12 18.79 -26.17
CA LEU A 48 26.74 18.97 -25.73
C LEU A 48 25.91 17.71 -26.02
N GLU A 49 26.08 17.11 -27.21
CA GLU A 49 25.45 15.86 -27.61
C GLU A 49 25.88 14.70 -26.69
N ASP A 50 27.18 14.58 -26.39
CA ASP A 50 27.70 13.58 -25.45
C ASP A 50 27.08 13.74 -24.05
N ASN A 51 27.03 14.98 -23.55
CA ASN A 51 26.41 15.27 -22.25
C ASN A 51 24.92 14.96 -22.23
N GLN A 52 24.19 15.23 -23.32
CA GLN A 52 22.79 14.88 -23.44
C GLN A 52 22.58 13.36 -23.38
N GLN A 53 23.43 12.58 -24.05
CA GLN A 53 23.36 11.13 -24.00
C GLN A 53 23.59 10.61 -22.57
N ILE A 54 24.60 11.12 -21.87
CA ILE A 54 24.87 10.75 -20.46
C ILE A 54 23.67 11.06 -19.56
N LEU A 55 22.99 12.19 -19.78
CA LEU A 55 21.80 12.55 -19.01
C LEU A 55 20.64 11.59 -19.29
N ILE A 56 20.42 11.23 -20.55
CA ILE A 56 19.40 10.26 -20.95
C ILE A 56 19.65 8.91 -20.27
N ASP A 57 20.89 8.42 -20.31
CA ASP A 57 21.26 7.13 -19.70
C ASP A 57 21.03 7.14 -18.17
N LYS A 58 21.39 8.25 -17.51
CA LYS A 58 21.16 8.42 -16.06
C LYS A 58 19.67 8.46 -15.72
N LEU A 59 18.86 9.17 -16.51
CA LEU A 59 17.41 9.25 -16.29
C LEU A 59 16.75 7.89 -16.50
N SER A 60 17.17 7.13 -17.52
CA SER A 60 16.71 5.75 -17.73
C SER A 60 17.07 4.84 -16.55
N GLY A 61 18.28 4.97 -16.01
CA GLY A 61 18.70 4.26 -14.80
C GLY A 61 17.82 4.57 -13.58
N ILE A 62 17.45 5.84 -13.39
CA ILE A 62 16.55 6.27 -12.31
C ILE A 62 15.15 5.68 -12.51
N GLU A 63 14.62 5.69 -13.74
CA GLU A 63 13.29 5.13 -14.05
C GLU A 63 13.20 3.63 -13.71
N ILE A 64 14.25 2.86 -14.03
CA ILE A 64 14.33 1.44 -13.67
C ILE A 64 14.34 1.26 -12.14
N LEU A 65 15.10 2.08 -11.41
CA LEU A 65 15.17 2.02 -9.95
C LEU A 65 13.83 2.36 -9.30
N LEU A 66 13.13 3.39 -9.80
CA LEU A 66 11.80 3.76 -9.32
C LEU A 66 10.78 2.63 -9.56
N SER A 67 10.84 1.98 -10.73
CA SER A 67 9.99 0.84 -11.05
C SER A 67 10.20 -0.31 -10.07
N LYS A 68 11.46 -0.70 -9.83
CA LYS A 68 11.83 -1.76 -8.85
C LYS A 68 11.41 -1.41 -7.43
N MET A 69 11.55 -0.14 -7.02
CA MET A 69 11.11 0.33 -5.71
C MET A 69 9.58 0.23 -5.56
N GLY A 70 8.84 0.58 -6.61
CA GLY A 70 7.37 0.41 -6.65
C GLY A 70 6.94 -1.05 -6.50
N GLU A 71 7.61 -1.97 -7.19
CA GLU A 71 7.36 -3.42 -7.07
C GLU A 71 7.66 -3.95 -5.65
N THR A 72 8.78 -3.52 -5.07
CA THR A 72 9.19 -3.91 -3.72
C THR A 72 8.16 -3.45 -2.68
N ASN A 73 7.72 -2.20 -2.76
CA ASN A 73 6.71 -1.66 -1.84
C ASN A 73 5.37 -2.40 -1.96
N LYS A 74 4.95 -2.75 -3.17
CA LYS A 74 3.73 -3.55 -3.39
C LYS A 74 3.85 -4.93 -2.76
N THR A 75 5.01 -5.56 -2.90
CA THR A 75 5.28 -6.88 -2.31
C THR A 75 5.26 -6.83 -0.79
N ASN A 76 5.93 -5.84 -0.19
CA ASN A 76 5.94 -5.64 1.26
C ASN A 76 4.52 -5.40 1.80
N ALA A 77 3.74 -4.53 1.16
CA ALA A 77 2.35 -4.28 1.58
C ALA A 77 1.46 -5.54 1.48
N MET A 78 1.73 -6.45 0.55
CA MET A 78 1.04 -7.74 0.46
C MET A 78 1.46 -8.69 1.58
N LEU A 79 2.76 -8.75 1.91
CA LEU A 79 3.27 -9.55 3.01
C LEU A 79 2.67 -9.11 4.34
N ASP A 80 2.61 -7.80 4.61
CA ASP A 80 2.01 -7.24 5.83
C ASP A 80 0.54 -7.68 5.99
N LYS A 81 -0.26 -7.57 4.93
CA LYS A 81 -1.67 -8.02 4.93
C LYS A 81 -1.81 -9.53 5.13
N ASN A 82 -0.94 -10.33 4.51
CA ASN A 82 -0.98 -11.78 4.65
C ASN A 82 -0.65 -12.21 6.09
N ILE A 83 0.35 -11.57 6.70
CA ILE A 83 0.72 -11.80 8.11
C ILE A 83 -0.42 -11.38 9.03
N GLU A 84 -1.02 -10.21 8.80
CA GLU A 84 -2.19 -9.73 9.55
C GLU A 84 -3.34 -10.73 9.48
N TYR A 85 -3.68 -11.20 8.27
CA TYR A 85 -4.73 -12.20 8.05
C TYR A 85 -4.45 -13.53 8.77
N GLU A 86 -3.23 -14.06 8.65
CA GLU A 86 -2.85 -15.31 9.29
C GLU A 86 -2.90 -15.20 10.83
N LEU A 87 -2.45 -14.08 11.39
CA LEU A 87 -2.53 -13.80 12.82
C LEU A 87 -3.99 -13.74 13.30
N LEU A 88 -4.85 -13.04 12.57
CA LEU A 88 -6.28 -12.97 12.87
C LEU A 88 -6.94 -14.34 12.86
N GLU A 89 -6.66 -15.17 11.86
CA GLU A 89 -7.20 -16.54 11.80
C GLU A 89 -6.69 -17.41 12.95
N LYS A 90 -5.38 -17.35 13.28
CA LYS A 90 -4.84 -18.09 14.43
C LYS A 90 -5.45 -17.64 15.75
N MET A 91 -5.67 -16.34 15.95
CA MET A 91 -6.34 -15.82 17.15
C MET A 91 -7.79 -16.28 17.24
N LYS A 92 -8.55 -16.29 16.13
CA LYS A 92 -9.92 -16.84 16.11
C LYS A 92 -9.93 -18.31 16.51
N ILE A 93 -9.01 -19.10 15.94
CA ILE A 93 -8.89 -20.53 16.25
C ILE A 93 -8.57 -20.72 17.74
N MET A 94 -7.58 -20.01 18.29
CA MET A 94 -7.24 -20.08 19.72
C MET A 94 -8.39 -19.66 20.62
N ASN A 95 -9.09 -18.57 20.30
CA ASN A 95 -10.23 -18.11 21.09
C ASN A 95 -11.37 -19.15 21.10
N ASN A 96 -11.62 -19.80 19.96
CA ASN A 96 -12.62 -20.86 19.86
C ASN A 96 -12.19 -22.16 20.56
N LEU A 97 -10.90 -22.52 20.55
CA LEU A 97 -10.35 -23.65 21.31
C LEU A 97 -10.50 -23.47 22.82
N ASN A 98 -10.42 -22.23 23.32
CA ASN A 98 -10.55 -21.95 24.75
C ASN A 98 -12.01 -21.88 25.24
N ILE A 99 -12.97 -21.73 24.32
CA ILE A 99 -14.42 -21.66 24.62
C ILE A 99 -15.12 -23.00 24.34
N ASN A 100 -14.63 -23.77 23.38
CA ASN A 100 -15.09 -25.13 23.08
C ASN A 100 -14.02 -26.14 23.51
N GLY A 101 -13.94 -26.40 24.82
CA GLY A 101 -13.21 -27.54 25.37
C GLY A 101 -13.80 -28.87 24.91
N GLY A 102 -13.42 -29.31 23.71
CA GLY A 102 -13.48 -30.71 23.27
C GLY A 102 -12.05 -31.10 22.90
N ASN A 103 -11.36 -32.02 23.59
CA ASN A 103 -11.82 -33.34 23.99
C ASN A 103 -11.22 -33.83 25.34
N ASP A 104 -10.78 -32.93 26.21
CA ASP A 104 -10.19 -33.30 27.51
C ASP A 104 -11.16 -33.11 28.67
N ARG A 105 -12.47 -33.23 28.43
CA ARG A 105 -13.44 -33.29 29.52
C ARG A 105 -13.26 -34.65 30.19
N VAL A 106 -12.78 -34.65 31.43
CA VAL A 106 -12.70 -35.88 32.22
C VAL A 106 -14.13 -36.34 32.49
N ASP A 107 -14.50 -37.56 32.10
CA ASP A 107 -15.81 -38.14 32.42
C ASP A 107 -15.94 -38.32 33.95
N LEU A 108 -16.53 -37.31 34.61
CA LEU A 108 -16.71 -37.28 36.06
C LEU A 108 -17.90 -38.16 36.47
N LYS A 109 -17.71 -38.96 37.52
CA LYS A 109 -18.83 -39.63 38.20
C LYS A 109 -19.69 -38.61 38.96
N PRO A 110 -20.93 -38.94 39.34
CA PRO A 110 -21.81 -38.01 40.06
C PRO A 110 -21.21 -37.43 41.35
N ASP A 111 -20.48 -38.26 42.10
CA ASP A 111 -19.79 -37.82 43.33
C ASP A 111 -18.59 -36.89 43.06
N GLU A 112 -18.13 -36.83 41.81
CA GLU A 112 -17.01 -36.03 41.34
C GLU A 112 -17.46 -34.74 40.61
N LEU A 113 -18.78 -34.56 40.38
CA LEU A 113 -19.41 -33.35 39.84
C LEU A 113 -19.48 -32.22 40.88
N THR A 114 -18.32 -31.81 41.38
CA THR A 114 -18.22 -30.62 42.24
C THR A 114 -18.26 -29.35 41.40
N PHE A 115 -18.66 -28.23 42.01
CA PHE A 115 -18.75 -26.93 41.33
C PHE A 115 -17.43 -26.50 40.67
N ALA A 116 -16.30 -26.80 41.31
CA ALA A 116 -14.97 -26.53 40.74
C ALA A 116 -14.72 -27.36 39.49
N ASN A 117 -15.00 -28.67 39.55
CA ASN A 117 -14.77 -29.59 38.43
C ASN A 117 -15.71 -29.32 37.25
N ILE A 118 -16.95 -28.90 37.51
CA ILE A 118 -17.95 -28.49 36.50
C ILE A 118 -17.44 -27.28 35.72
N LEU A 119 -16.91 -26.27 36.42
CA LEU A 119 -16.38 -25.07 35.78
C LEU A 119 -15.07 -25.35 35.03
N GLU A 120 -14.17 -26.13 35.63
CA GLU A 120 -12.85 -26.45 35.07
C GLU A 120 -12.94 -27.32 33.81
N ASN A 121 -13.90 -28.24 33.75
CA ASN A 121 -14.13 -29.12 32.59
C ASN A 121 -15.24 -28.62 31.65
N GLY A 122 -15.83 -27.45 31.91
CA GLY A 122 -16.83 -26.83 31.04
C GLY A 122 -18.13 -27.63 30.88
N TYR A 123 -18.54 -28.37 31.91
CA TYR A 123 -19.82 -29.10 31.93
C TYR A 123 -21.00 -28.12 31.82
N ASN A 124 -21.92 -28.38 30.90
CA ASN A 124 -23.17 -27.65 30.81
C ASN A 124 -24.28 -28.35 31.62
N LEU A 125 -25.43 -27.70 31.81
CA LEU A 125 -26.53 -28.23 32.62
C LEU A 125 -27.15 -29.52 32.05
N LEU A 126 -27.06 -29.74 30.74
CA LEU A 126 -27.53 -30.97 30.08
C LEU A 126 -26.60 -32.14 30.41
N ASP A 127 -25.28 -31.92 30.35
CA ASP A 127 -24.25 -32.92 30.64
C ASP A 127 -24.35 -33.43 32.10
N ILE A 128 -24.61 -32.52 33.04
CA ILE A 128 -24.84 -32.84 34.46
C ILE A 128 -26.08 -33.71 34.62
N ASN A 129 -27.17 -33.36 33.93
CA ASN A 129 -28.44 -34.06 34.04
C ASN A 129 -28.36 -35.49 33.44
N GLU A 130 -27.62 -35.66 32.36
CA GLU A 130 -27.37 -36.98 31.76
C GLU A 130 -26.50 -37.87 32.66
N SER A 131 -25.50 -37.28 33.32
CA SER A 131 -24.62 -38.00 34.27
C SER A 131 -25.36 -38.47 35.53
N LEU A 132 -26.30 -37.67 36.05
CA LEU A 132 -27.19 -38.09 37.14
C LEU A 132 -28.19 -39.17 36.71
N ALA A 133 -28.83 -39.01 35.54
CA ALA A 133 -29.80 -39.97 35.03
C ALA A 133 -29.19 -41.36 34.79
N LYS A 134 -27.94 -41.40 34.32
CA LYS A 134 -27.21 -42.66 34.11
C LYS A 134 -26.88 -43.37 35.42
N TYR A 135 -26.61 -42.63 36.49
CA TYR A 135 -26.35 -43.18 37.82
C TYR A 135 -27.60 -43.72 38.52
N GLU A 136 -28.77 -43.10 38.31
CA GLU A 136 -30.05 -43.63 38.80
C GLU A 136 -30.40 -44.95 38.12
N LEU A 137 -30.11 -45.09 36.82
CA LEU A 137 -30.32 -46.33 36.05
C LEU A 137 -29.39 -47.49 36.49
N ASP A 138 -28.13 -47.18 36.82
CA ASP A 138 -27.16 -48.21 37.22
C ASP A 138 -27.35 -48.68 38.69
N ASN A 139 -28.02 -47.90 39.53
CA ASN A 139 -28.32 -48.26 40.94
C ASN A 139 -29.72 -48.85 41.18
N ASP A 140 -30.60 -48.90 40.16
CA ASP A 140 -31.97 -49.44 40.28
C ASP A 140 -32.10 -50.93 39.89
N SER A 141 -31.01 -51.72 39.99
CA SER A 141 -31.09 -53.19 39.77
C SER A 141 -31.36 -53.99 41.04
N THR A 142 -31.50 -53.35 42.20
CA THR A 142 -31.87 -54.02 43.45
C THR A 142 -32.76 -53.17 44.33
N VAL A 143 -34.08 -53.14 44.10
CA VAL A 143 -35.12 -53.30 45.16
C VAL A 143 -36.47 -53.60 44.49
N ASP A 144 -37.12 -54.62 45.05
CA ASP A 144 -38.34 -55.31 44.65
C ASP A 144 -39.65 -54.53 44.93
N MET A 145 -40.69 -54.92 44.18
CA MET A 145 -42.15 -54.72 44.28
C MET A 145 -42.75 -53.70 45.26
N THR A 146 -43.62 -52.81 44.76
CA THR A 146 -45.10 -52.87 45.00
C THR A 146 -45.87 -51.78 44.23
N SER A 147 -47.06 -52.16 43.78
CA SER A 147 -48.04 -51.42 42.96
C SER A 147 -48.77 -50.27 43.68
N SER A 148 -49.13 -49.18 42.99
CA SER A 148 -50.53 -48.73 42.76
C SER A 148 -50.71 -47.34 42.11
N SER A 149 -51.74 -47.28 41.26
CA SER A 149 -52.46 -46.22 40.53
C SER A 149 -52.53 -44.75 41.03
N SER A 150 -52.57 -43.76 40.11
CA SER A 150 -53.80 -43.03 39.70
C SER A 150 -53.59 -41.78 38.80
N SER A 151 -54.54 -41.59 37.87
CA SER A 151 -55.09 -40.37 37.17
C SER A 151 -54.59 -38.96 37.55
N SER A 152 -54.68 -37.86 36.77
CA SER A 152 -55.19 -37.46 35.44
C SER A 152 -55.15 -35.91 35.37
N GLY A 153 -55.09 -35.29 34.18
CA GLY A 153 -55.54 -33.89 33.92
C GLY A 153 -54.43 -32.90 33.53
N SER A 154 -54.35 -32.40 32.28
CA SER A 154 -55.11 -31.25 31.70
C SER A 154 -54.64 -29.91 32.31
N SER A 155 -54.30 -28.80 31.63
CA SER A 155 -54.65 -28.25 30.30
C SER A 155 -53.81 -26.98 30.02
N THR A 156 -53.54 -26.73 28.74
CA THR A 156 -53.51 -25.43 27.99
C THR A 156 -52.78 -24.19 28.54
N GLY A 157 -51.99 -23.54 27.67
CA GLY A 157 -51.57 -22.15 27.87
C GLY A 157 -50.75 -21.57 26.72
N LEU A 158 -51.36 -21.40 25.54
CA LEU A 158 -50.89 -20.52 24.45
C LEU A 158 -50.88 -19.06 24.93
N PHE A 159 -49.79 -18.30 24.74
CA PHE A 159 -49.85 -16.88 24.34
C PHE A 159 -48.54 -16.46 23.64
N SER A 160 -48.69 -16.09 22.38
CA SER A 160 -47.79 -15.26 21.58
C SER A 160 -48.28 -13.80 21.62
N SER A 161 -47.38 -12.85 21.81
CA SER A 161 -47.51 -11.45 21.35
C SER A 161 -46.11 -10.80 21.45
N SER A 162 -45.49 -10.29 20.38
CA SER A 162 -45.82 -9.10 19.56
C SER A 162 -45.62 -7.77 20.29
N SER A 163 -44.51 -7.08 19.99
CA SER A 163 -44.31 -5.62 19.79
C SER A 163 -42.80 -5.35 19.83
N GLY A 164 -42.14 -4.56 18.98
CA GLY A 164 -42.57 -3.50 18.08
C GLY A 164 -41.89 -2.19 18.48
N SER A 165 -40.89 -1.75 17.70
CA SER A 165 -40.29 -0.38 17.66
C SER A 165 -39.41 0.03 18.86
N SER A 166 -38.38 0.90 18.79
CA SER A 166 -37.94 1.85 17.77
C SER A 166 -36.62 2.58 18.18
N TYR A 167 -35.92 3.14 17.18
CA TYR A 167 -34.97 4.29 17.15
C TYR A 167 -33.81 4.45 18.16
N TYR A 168 -32.57 4.64 17.65
CA TYR A 168 -31.75 5.86 17.89
C TYR A 168 -30.55 6.01 16.93
N SER A 169 -30.14 7.28 16.74
CA SER A 169 -29.12 7.93 15.88
C SER A 169 -27.68 7.38 15.96
N GLY A 170 -26.72 7.60 15.05
CA GLY A 170 -26.44 8.72 14.14
C GLY A 170 -25.14 9.44 14.56
N SER A 171 -24.08 9.34 13.74
CA SER A 171 -22.90 10.24 13.55
C SER A 171 -21.76 9.40 12.93
N GLY A 172 -21.04 9.74 11.87
CA GLY A 172 -20.77 11.04 11.24
C GLY A 172 -19.30 11.38 11.44
N SER A 173 -18.42 11.13 10.46
CA SER A 173 -17.17 11.86 10.25
C SER A 173 -16.53 11.47 8.91
N GLY A 174 -16.68 12.36 7.93
CA GLY A 174 -15.85 12.41 6.72
C GLY A 174 -14.52 13.09 7.04
N SER A 175 -13.43 12.52 6.54
CA SER A 175 -12.09 13.10 6.65
C SER A 175 -11.69 13.71 5.31
N ASN A 176 -11.57 15.03 5.30
CA ASN A 176 -11.05 15.84 4.20
C ASN A 176 -9.53 15.81 4.22
N ASN A 177 -8.89 15.10 3.27
CA ASN A 177 -7.47 15.30 2.99
C ASN A 177 -7.31 16.31 1.86
N LYS A 178 -7.11 17.58 2.26
CA LYS A 178 -6.64 18.66 1.40
C LYS A 178 -5.13 18.77 1.62
N SER A 179 -4.32 18.15 0.76
CA SER A 179 -2.86 18.28 0.83
C SER A 179 -2.42 19.60 0.20
N ASN A 180 -1.68 20.37 0.99
CA ASN A 180 -0.96 21.59 0.61
C ASN A 180 -0.02 21.31 -0.58
N LEU A 181 -0.32 21.90 -1.73
CA LEU A 181 0.54 21.90 -2.92
C LEU A 181 1.20 23.27 -3.17
N ASP A 182 1.24 24.15 -2.16
CA ASP A 182 1.74 25.54 -2.29
C ASP A 182 3.06 25.80 -1.52
N LYS A 183 3.94 24.80 -1.36
CA LYS A 183 5.25 25.01 -0.69
C LYS A 183 6.47 24.41 -1.38
N LEU A 184 6.44 24.27 -2.70
CA LEU A 184 7.63 23.94 -3.50
C LEU A 184 7.91 25.04 -4.53
N LEU A 185 8.15 26.25 -4.04
CA LEU A 185 8.79 27.34 -4.77
C LEU A 185 9.70 28.06 -3.78
N PHE A 186 10.89 27.50 -3.56
CA PHE A 186 12.16 28.19 -3.33
C PHE A 186 13.29 27.18 -3.59
#